data_AF-A0A9D9HPG4-F1
#
_entry.id   AF-A0A9D9HPG4-F1
#
_cell.length_a   1.000
_cell.length_b   1.000
_cell.length_c   1.000
_cell.angle_alpha   90.00
_cell.angle_beta   90.00
_cell.angle_gamma   90.00
#
_symmetry.space_group_name_H-M   'P 1'
#
loop_
_entity.id
_entity.type
_entity.pdbx_description
1 polymer ?
#
loop_
_entity_poly.entity_id
_entity_poly.type
_entity_poly.pdbx_seq_one_letter_code
_entity_poly.pdbx_strand_id
1 'polypeptide(L)'
;MAQNNKYIAERVYSGVIIFLCLFLLAVNIIIAFPVFSPKNIAVFAALGLVCLSCLIFIIRPKWWPCLVIPHYLFSLGAAFLGMIELSALTALAAFGLALIRGFFLEHWKIKVGIAVGVYLAFILTQFRFSVITVFSTLACSIFLCGILVVLVLELRDSIRDVLPPEIRIPEKPDLKSELMLCEYDLSQRELYALYAVLFGKTYSQIGETLFCSTSTVKQMMRKIYQQFGVSDRYHFIDLVSQYKIVPPDWYRVPEEFSGEILLPKEKSPEDE
;
A
#
# COMPACT_ATOMS: atom_id res chain seq x y z
N MET A 1 -7.34 11.49 4.24
CA MET A 1 -7.13 10.32 5.13
C MET A 1 -7.24 8.97 4.44
N ALA A 2 -8.18 8.71 3.54
CA ALA A 2 -8.23 7.47 2.73
C ALA A 2 -6.93 7.27 1.93
N GLN A 3 -6.40 8.34 1.34
CA GLN A 3 -5.09 8.33 0.68
C GLN A 3 -3.92 8.09 1.65
N ASN A 4 -4.07 8.49 2.92
CA ASN A 4 -3.08 8.26 3.97
C ASN A 4 -3.15 6.83 4.52
N ASN A 5 -4.35 6.25 4.65
CA ASN A 5 -4.56 4.86 5.05
C ASN A 5 -4.13 3.90 3.94
N LYS A 6 -4.42 4.20 2.67
CA LYS A 6 -3.87 3.50 1.51
C LYS A 6 -2.34 3.56 1.49
N TYR A 7 -1.77 4.74 1.76
CA TYR A 7 -0.31 4.91 1.86
C TYR A 7 0.33 4.13 3.03
N ILE A 8 -0.35 4.09 4.18
CA ILE A 8 0.08 3.34 5.37
C ILE A 8 -0.01 1.84 5.10
N ALA A 9 -1.15 1.35 4.61
CA ALA A 9 -1.34 -0.04 4.24
C ALA A 9 -0.28 -0.49 3.24
N GLU A 10 -0.07 0.26 2.16
CA GLU A 10 1.00 -0.02 1.19
C GLU A 10 2.39 -0.05 1.82
N ARG A 11 2.71 0.84 2.77
CA ARG A 11 3.99 0.83 3.48
C ARG A 11 4.14 -0.42 4.34
N VAL A 12 3.07 -0.85 5.01
CA VAL A 12 3.07 -2.08 5.81
C VAL A 12 3.25 -3.30 4.90
N TYR A 13 2.49 -3.42 3.81
CA TYR A 13 2.67 -4.50 2.82
C TYR A 13 4.09 -4.53 2.25
N SER A 14 4.62 -3.37 1.87
CA SER A 14 6.00 -3.25 1.38
C SER A 14 7.00 -3.72 2.44
N GLY A 15 6.82 -3.30 3.69
CA GLY A 15 7.70 -3.68 4.80
C GLY A 15 7.72 -5.19 5.06
N VAL A 16 6.56 -5.85 4.98
CA VAL A 16 6.50 -7.30 5.23
C VAL A 16 7.03 -8.11 4.05
N ILE A 17 6.78 -7.70 2.81
CA ILE A 17 7.39 -8.39 1.65
C ILE A 17 8.91 -8.25 1.69
N ILE A 18 9.44 -7.09 2.10
CA ILE A 18 10.89 -6.92 2.30
C ILE A 18 11.40 -7.83 3.42
N PHE A 19 10.70 -7.89 4.56
CA PHE A 19 11.05 -8.79 5.65
C PHE A 19 11.09 -10.26 5.19
N LEU A 20 10.11 -10.67 4.39
CA LEU A 20 10.04 -12.02 3.84
C LEU A 20 11.16 -12.30 2.84
N CYS A 21 11.52 -11.32 1.99
CA CYS A 21 12.68 -11.44 1.09
C CYS A 21 13.99 -11.55 1.88
N LEU A 22 14.15 -10.77 2.94
CA LEU A 22 15.31 -10.85 3.85
C LEU A 22 15.35 -12.20 4.58
N PHE A 23 14.20 -12.73 5.00
CA PHE A 23 14.10 -14.05 5.61
C PHE A 23 14.51 -15.16 4.63
N LEU A 24 14.00 -15.14 3.40
CA LEU A 24 14.39 -16.09 2.35
C LEU A 24 15.89 -15.98 2.03
N LEU A 25 16.46 -14.77 2.04
CA LEU A 25 17.90 -14.55 1.90
C LEU A 25 18.71 -15.07 3.09
N ALA A 26 18.22 -14.94 4.32
CA ALA A 26 18.86 -15.51 5.50
C ALA A 26 18.88 -17.04 5.45
N VAL A 27 17.76 -17.65 5.05
CA VAL A 27 17.66 -19.10 4.80
C VAL A 27 18.67 -19.53 3.72
N ASN A 28 18.81 -18.75 2.65
CA ASN A 28 19.83 -18.99 1.62
C ASN A 28 21.27 -18.97 2.16
N ILE A 29 21.61 -18.03 3.05
CA ILE A 29 22.93 -17.98 3.68
C ILE A 29 23.19 -19.25 4.50
N ILE A 30 22.18 -19.72 5.25
CA ILE A 30 22.27 -20.93 6.07
C ILE A 30 22.43 -22.18 5.18
N ILE A 31 21.66 -22.30 4.09
CA ILE A 31 21.78 -23.42 3.13
C ILE A 31 23.13 -23.39 2.41
N ALA A 32 23.65 -22.20 2.10
CA ALA A 32 24.94 -22.06 1.42
C ALA A 32 26.14 -22.32 2.34
N PHE A 33 26.01 -22.09 3.66
CA PHE A 33 27.11 -22.18 4.63
C PHE A 33 27.89 -23.50 4.63
N PRO A 34 27.27 -24.70 4.53
CA PRO A 34 27.98 -25.98 4.46
C PRO A 34 28.81 -26.16 3.18
N VAL A 35 28.52 -25.39 2.13
CA VAL A 35 29.18 -25.44 0.82
C VAL A 35 30.30 -24.37 0.71
N PHE A 36 30.68 -23.78 1.85
CA PHE A 36 31.72 -22.75 1.91
C PHE A 36 33.09 -23.33 1.56
N SER A 37 33.50 -23.10 0.32
CA SER A 37 34.83 -23.39 -0.19
C SER A 37 35.49 -22.08 -0.62
N PRO A 38 36.83 -21.94 -0.51
CA PRO A 38 37.54 -20.77 -1.04
C PRO A 38 37.26 -20.52 -2.54
N LYS A 39 36.81 -21.53 -3.29
CA LYS A 39 36.38 -21.41 -4.70
C LYS A 39 35.05 -20.66 -4.87
N ASN A 40 34.23 -20.57 -3.82
CA ASN A 40 32.87 -20.01 -3.86
C ASN A 40 32.77 -18.62 -3.20
N ILE A 41 33.88 -18.01 -2.77
CA ILE A 41 33.90 -16.70 -2.08
C ILE A 41 33.16 -15.63 -2.89
N ALA A 42 33.30 -15.64 -4.22
CA ALA A 42 32.59 -14.72 -5.11
C ALA A 42 31.06 -14.87 -5.04
N VAL A 43 30.55 -16.09 -4.85
CA VAL A 43 29.11 -16.36 -4.72
C VAL A 43 28.58 -15.79 -3.39
N PHE A 44 29.31 -15.98 -2.29
CA PHE A 44 28.93 -15.41 -0.99
C PHE A 44 29.03 -13.88 -0.98
N ALA A 45 30.05 -13.30 -1.62
CA ALA A 45 30.16 -11.85 -1.78
C ALA A 45 28.98 -11.28 -2.58
N ALA A 46 28.60 -11.94 -3.68
CA ALA A 46 27.45 -11.54 -4.48
C ALA A 46 26.11 -11.75 -3.73
N LEU A 47 25.97 -12.80 -2.93
CA LEU A 47 24.82 -12.98 -2.03
C LEU A 47 24.71 -11.85 -1.00
N GLY A 48 25.84 -11.42 -0.42
CA GLY A 48 25.91 -10.27 0.49
C GLY A 48 25.49 -8.95 -0.19
N LEU A 49 25.88 -8.74 -1.45
CA LEU A 49 25.44 -7.58 -2.25
C LEU A 49 23.93 -7.61 -2.53
N VAL A 50 23.37 -8.79 -2.78
CA VAL A 50 21.93 -9.00 -2.94
C VAL A 50 21.17 -8.66 -1.64
N CYS A 51 21.67 -9.10 -0.47
CA CYS A 51 21.11 -8.71 0.84
C CYS A 51 21.19 -7.19 1.09
N LEU A 52 22.32 -6.56 0.76
CA LEU A 52 22.48 -5.10 0.86
C LEU A 52 21.50 -4.36 -0.04
N SER A 53 21.21 -4.88 -1.24
CA SER A 53 20.24 -4.26 -2.15
C SER A 53 18.81 -4.32 -1.61
N CYS A 54 18.43 -5.37 -0.86
CA CYS A 54 17.15 -5.40 -0.13
C CYS A 54 17.08 -4.30 0.95
N LEU A 55 18.17 -4.04 1.66
CA LEU A 55 18.24 -2.97 2.67
C LEU A 55 18.18 -1.57 2.01
N ILE A 56 18.86 -1.38 0.89
CA ILE A 56 18.80 -0.12 0.12
C ILE A 56 17.39 0.13 -0.40
N PHE A 57 16.63 -0.92 -0.74
CA PHE A 57 15.24 -0.82 -1.17
C PHE A 57 14.34 -0.18 -0.10
N ILE A 58 14.61 -0.44 1.19
CA ILE A 58 13.90 0.19 2.32
C ILE A 58 14.11 1.72 2.31
N ILE A 59 15.34 2.16 2.02
CA ILE A 59 15.74 3.58 2.11
C ILE A 59 15.36 4.35 0.83
N ARG A 60 15.48 3.72 -0.35
CA ARG A 60 15.28 4.35 -1.67
C ARG A 60 14.44 3.46 -2.59
N PRO A 61 13.13 3.33 -2.36
CA PRO A 61 12.25 2.47 -3.16
C PRO A 61 12.11 2.90 -4.64
N LYS A 62 12.42 4.16 -4.97
CA LYS A 62 12.43 4.65 -6.36
C LYS A 62 13.51 3.99 -7.23
N TRP A 63 14.51 3.35 -6.63
CA TRP A 63 15.64 2.72 -7.33
C TRP A 63 15.38 1.25 -7.66
N TRP A 64 14.12 0.82 -7.66
CA TRP A 64 13.70 -0.57 -7.83
C TRP A 64 14.34 -1.32 -9.02
N PRO A 65 14.57 -0.76 -10.23
CA PRO A 65 15.15 -1.55 -11.33
C PRO A 65 16.60 -1.91 -11.01
N CYS A 66 17.36 -0.97 -10.46
CA CYS A 66 18.75 -1.16 -10.05
C CYS A 66 18.88 -2.13 -8.87
N LEU A 67 17.78 -2.42 -8.16
CA LEU A 67 17.77 -3.31 -7.00
C LEU A 67 17.23 -4.71 -7.35
N VAL A 68 16.24 -4.82 -8.24
CA VAL A 68 15.65 -6.11 -8.67
C VAL A 68 16.49 -6.82 -9.73
N ILE A 69 17.05 -6.09 -10.70
CA ILE A 69 17.87 -6.67 -11.78
C ILE A 69 19.07 -7.48 -11.24
N PRO A 70 19.84 -7.00 -10.25
CA PRO A 70 20.93 -7.78 -9.65
C PRO A 70 20.48 -9.11 -9.04
N HIS A 71 19.26 -9.19 -8.48
CA HIS A 71 18.74 -10.45 -7.93
C HIS A 71 18.49 -11.48 -9.03
N TYR A 72 17.90 -11.06 -10.16
CA TYR A 72 17.70 -11.95 -11.31
C TYR A 72 19.03 -12.37 -11.95
N LEU A 73 19.99 -11.46 -12.07
CA LEU A 73 21.34 -11.78 -12.57
C LEU A 73 22.07 -12.75 -11.64
N PHE A 74 21.98 -12.55 -10.33
CA PHE A 74 22.57 -13.45 -9.35
C PHE A 74 21.92 -14.83 -9.40
N SER A 75 20.58 -14.88 -9.46
CA SER A 75 19.82 -16.13 -9.61
C SER A 75 20.27 -16.90 -10.86
N LEU A 76 20.41 -16.21 -12.00
CA LEU A 76 20.90 -16.82 -13.24
C LEU A 76 22.35 -17.32 -13.09
N GLY A 77 23.24 -16.56 -12.45
CA GLY A 77 24.61 -16.97 -12.18
C GLY A 77 24.71 -18.19 -11.26
N ALA A 78 23.94 -18.22 -10.17
CA ALA A 78 23.85 -19.36 -9.26
C ALA A 78 23.30 -20.61 -9.97
N ALA A 79 22.34 -20.43 -10.88
CA ALA A 79 21.81 -21.49 -11.73
C ALA A 79 22.89 -22.11 -12.62
N PHE A 80 23.70 -21.27 -13.28
CA PHE A 80 24.82 -21.72 -14.13
C PHE A 80 25.86 -22.52 -13.35
N LEU A 81 26.07 -22.20 -12.07
CA LEU A 81 26.99 -22.91 -11.18
C LEU A 81 26.40 -24.20 -10.58
N GLY A 82 25.14 -24.54 -10.91
CA GLY A 82 24.45 -25.73 -10.39
C GLY A 82 23.88 -25.56 -8.98
N MET A 83 23.87 -24.34 -8.45
CA MET A 83 23.27 -24.01 -7.15
C MET A 83 21.77 -23.76 -7.31
N ILE A 84 21.03 -24.85 -7.53
CA ILE A 84 19.60 -24.81 -7.89
C ILE A 84 18.74 -24.22 -6.78
N GLU A 85 18.97 -24.59 -5.52
CA GLU A 85 18.19 -24.11 -4.37
C GLU A 85 18.38 -22.60 -4.16
N LEU A 86 19.64 -22.15 -4.20
CA LEU A 86 20.01 -20.74 -4.05
C LEU A 86 19.44 -19.88 -5.18
N SER A 87 19.47 -20.39 -6.41
CA SER A 87 18.93 -19.69 -7.58
C SER A 87 17.41 -19.58 -7.55
N ALA A 88 16.69 -20.64 -7.15
CA ALA A 88 15.24 -20.63 -7.03
C ALA A 88 14.76 -19.64 -5.95
N LEU A 89 15.38 -19.65 -4.77
CA LEU A 89 15.02 -18.76 -3.68
C LEU A 89 15.33 -17.28 -4.00
N THR A 90 16.42 -17.00 -4.69
CA THR A 90 16.77 -15.63 -5.10
C THR A 90 15.90 -15.11 -6.25
N ALA A 91 15.48 -15.97 -7.19
CA ALA A 91 14.47 -15.63 -8.20
C ALA A 91 13.13 -15.28 -7.55
N LEU A 92 12.73 -16.04 -6.53
CA LEU A 92 11.48 -15.78 -5.80
C LEU A 92 11.54 -14.48 -5.01
N ALA A 93 12.67 -14.18 -4.35
CA ALA A 93 12.87 -12.89 -3.69
C ALA A 93 12.83 -11.73 -4.70
N ALA A 94 13.45 -11.89 -5.88
CA ALA A 94 13.38 -10.90 -6.96
C ALA A 94 11.94 -10.64 -7.41
N PHE A 95 11.15 -11.72 -7.55
CA PHE A 95 9.74 -11.65 -7.91
C PHE A 95 8.92 -10.96 -6.81
N GLY A 96 9.13 -11.30 -5.54
CA GLY A 96 8.49 -10.64 -4.40
C GLY A 96 8.78 -9.15 -4.34
N LEU A 97 10.05 -8.75 -4.47
CA LEU A 97 10.46 -7.34 -4.53
C LEU A 97 9.87 -6.61 -5.73
N ALA A 98 9.75 -7.28 -6.88
CA ALA A 98 9.13 -6.71 -8.07
C ALA A 98 7.65 -6.37 -7.84
N LEU A 99 6.95 -7.09 -6.95
CA LEU A 99 5.55 -6.83 -6.61
C LEU A 99 5.37 -5.64 -5.64
N ILE A 100 6.44 -5.10 -5.04
CA ILE A 100 6.35 -3.99 -4.09
C ILE A 100 6.19 -2.64 -4.82
N ARG A 101 5.02 -2.01 -4.61
CA ARG A 101 4.65 -0.59 -4.92
C ARG A 101 4.76 -0.09 -6.36
N GLY A 102 3.68 0.58 -6.81
CA GLY A 102 3.66 1.70 -7.77
C GLY A 102 3.99 1.40 -9.23
N PHE A 103 5.10 0.72 -9.52
CA PHE A 103 5.54 0.49 -10.89
C PHE A 103 4.76 -0.65 -11.56
N PHE A 104 4.50 -1.77 -10.88
CA PHE A 104 3.76 -2.88 -11.50
C PHE A 104 2.29 -2.59 -11.74
N LEU A 105 1.67 -1.65 -11.03
CA LEU A 105 0.28 -1.24 -11.26
C LEU A 105 0.09 -0.57 -12.64
N GLU A 106 1.05 0.24 -13.09
CA GLU A 106 0.95 0.98 -14.35
C GLU A 106 1.19 0.12 -15.62
N HIS A 107 2.01 -0.94 -15.53
CA HIS A 107 2.38 -1.74 -16.70
C HIS A 107 2.55 -3.25 -16.38
N TRP A 108 1.61 -3.82 -15.63
CA TRP A 108 1.72 -5.20 -15.10
C TRP A 108 1.97 -6.26 -16.19
N LYS A 109 1.33 -6.15 -17.37
CA LYS A 109 1.44 -7.15 -18.46
C LYS A 109 2.87 -7.32 -18.99
N ILE A 110 3.54 -6.21 -19.29
CA ILE A 110 4.91 -6.20 -19.83
C ILE A 110 5.87 -6.81 -18.81
N LYS A 111 5.65 -6.52 -17.54
CA LYS A 111 6.58 -6.89 -16.47
C LYS A 111 6.39 -8.32 -15.98
N VAL A 112 5.15 -8.81 -15.95
CA VAL A 112 4.88 -10.25 -15.82
C VAL A 112 5.52 -10.99 -16.99
N GLY A 113 5.43 -10.45 -18.21
CA GLY A 113 6.14 -10.99 -19.38
C GLY A 113 7.66 -11.07 -19.18
N ILE A 114 8.30 -10.01 -18.67
CA ILE A 114 9.75 -10.02 -18.37
C ILE A 114 10.07 -11.03 -17.27
N ALA A 115 9.32 -11.04 -16.16
CA ALA A 115 9.56 -11.96 -15.04
C ALA A 115 9.42 -13.42 -15.46
N VAL A 116 8.36 -13.74 -16.23
CA VAL A 116 8.14 -15.07 -16.81
C VAL A 116 9.24 -15.41 -17.82
N GLY A 117 9.64 -14.45 -18.67
CA GLY A 117 10.72 -14.66 -19.64
C GLY A 117 12.06 -14.95 -18.98
N VAL A 118 12.43 -14.21 -17.93
CA VAL A 118 13.64 -14.44 -17.14
C VAL A 118 13.57 -15.79 -16.42
N TYR A 119 12.41 -16.14 -15.86
CA TYR A 119 12.20 -17.44 -15.20
C TYR A 119 12.29 -18.61 -16.19
N LEU A 120 11.72 -18.46 -17.40
CA LEU A 120 11.84 -19.46 -18.46
C LEU A 120 13.29 -19.62 -18.92
N ALA A 121 14.01 -18.52 -19.11
CA ALA A 121 15.45 -18.56 -19.41
C ALA A 121 16.24 -19.30 -18.32
N PHE A 122 15.88 -19.09 -17.05
CA PHE A 122 16.42 -19.84 -15.92
C PHE A 122 16.09 -21.34 -15.98
N ILE A 123 14.85 -21.72 -16.25
CA ILE A 123 14.47 -23.13 -16.40
C ILE A 123 15.24 -23.79 -17.56
N LEU A 124 15.47 -23.05 -18.64
CA LEU A 124 16.24 -23.54 -19.78
C LEU A 124 17.71 -23.84 -19.43
N THR A 125 18.35 -23.08 -18.52
CA THR A 125 19.73 -23.38 -18.11
C THR A 125 19.84 -24.67 -17.30
N GLN A 126 18.76 -25.11 -16.65
CA GLN A 126 18.74 -26.34 -15.83
C GLN A 126 18.79 -27.62 -16.65
N PHE A 127 18.39 -27.59 -17.93
CA PHE A 127 18.47 -28.75 -18.82
C PHE A 127 19.90 -29.30 -18.99
N ARG A 128 20.92 -28.46 -18.75
CA ARG A 128 22.33 -28.88 -18.76
C ARG A 128 22.64 -29.94 -17.70
N PHE A 129 21.94 -29.94 -16.57
CA PHE A 129 22.22 -30.84 -15.46
C PHE A 129 21.42 -32.14 -15.58
N SER A 130 20.09 -32.06 -15.62
CA SER A 130 19.19 -33.20 -15.80
C SER A 130 17.75 -32.73 -15.96
N VAL A 131 16.94 -33.52 -16.66
CA VAL A 131 15.48 -33.34 -16.73
C VAL A 131 14.84 -33.43 -15.34
N ILE A 132 15.37 -34.30 -14.46
CA ILE A 132 14.87 -34.42 -13.08
C ILE A 132 15.08 -33.12 -12.30
N THR A 133 16.23 -32.47 -12.50
CA THR A 133 16.54 -31.17 -11.90
C THR A 133 15.57 -30.09 -12.34
N VAL A 134 15.19 -30.07 -13.63
CA VAL A 134 14.19 -29.14 -14.16
C VAL A 134 12.86 -29.31 -13.42
N PHE A 135 12.35 -30.55 -13.33
CA PHE A 135 11.09 -30.82 -12.64
C PHE A 135 11.15 -30.50 -11.15
N SER A 136 12.24 -30.85 -10.47
CA SER A 136 12.44 -30.53 -9.05
C SER A 136 12.44 -29.02 -8.81
N THR A 137 13.15 -28.26 -9.65
CA THR A 137 13.21 -26.80 -9.56
C THR A 137 11.84 -26.16 -9.78
N LEU A 138 11.08 -26.66 -10.74
CA LEU A 138 9.74 -26.19 -11.05
C LEU A 138 8.78 -26.48 -9.89
N ALA A 139 8.82 -27.69 -9.33
CA ALA A 139 8.02 -28.08 -8.18
C ALA A 139 8.33 -27.22 -6.94
N CYS A 140 9.61 -27.02 -6.62
CA CYS A 140 10.04 -26.14 -5.52
C CYS A 140 9.59 -24.69 -5.74
N SER A 141 9.71 -24.18 -6.97
CA SER A 141 9.30 -22.80 -7.28
C SER A 141 7.79 -22.61 -7.14
N ILE A 142 6.98 -23.57 -7.60
CA ILE A 142 5.51 -23.56 -7.45
C ILE A 142 5.15 -23.61 -5.96
N PHE A 143 5.76 -24.52 -5.21
CA PHE A 143 5.50 -24.69 -3.78
C PHE A 143 5.83 -23.41 -2.99
N LEU A 144 7.02 -22.85 -3.21
CA LEU A 144 7.45 -21.62 -2.54
C LEU A 144 6.62 -20.40 -2.96
N CYS A 145 6.21 -20.32 -4.23
CA CYS A 145 5.28 -19.29 -4.70
C CYS A 145 3.90 -19.43 -4.04
N GLY A 146 3.40 -20.65 -3.89
CA GLY A 146 2.16 -20.93 -3.15
C GLY A 146 2.24 -20.47 -1.70
N ILE A 147 3.34 -20.79 -1.00
CA ILE A 147 3.59 -20.31 0.37
C ILE A 147 3.64 -18.78 0.41
N LEU A 148 4.35 -18.15 -0.54
CA LEU A 148 4.45 -16.70 -0.64
C LEU A 148 3.06 -16.06 -0.78
N VAL A 149 2.22 -16.61 -1.66
CA VAL A 149 0.85 -16.12 -1.88
C VAL A 149 0.01 -16.30 -0.62
N VAL A 150 0.01 -17.49 -0.01
CA VAL A 150 -0.75 -17.75 1.24
C VAL A 150 -0.31 -16.82 2.35
N LEU A 151 1.00 -16.64 2.56
CA LEU A 151 1.53 -15.71 3.56
C LEU A 151 1.10 -14.27 3.30
N VAL A 152 1.13 -13.83 2.04
CA VAL A 152 0.68 -12.48 1.67
C VAL A 152 -0.82 -12.31 1.91
N LEU A 153 -1.63 -13.35 1.67
CA LEU A 153 -3.08 -13.34 1.91
C LEU A 153 -3.41 -13.32 3.41
N GLU A 154 -2.84 -14.24 4.18
CA GLU A 154 -3.01 -14.30 5.65
C GLU A 154 -2.57 -12.99 6.31
N LEU A 155 -1.44 -12.45 5.87
CA LEU A 155 -0.96 -11.17 6.35
C LEU A 155 -1.88 -10.02 5.94
N ARG A 156 -2.41 -10.04 4.71
CA ARG A 156 -3.39 -9.04 4.25
C ARG A 156 -4.63 -9.05 5.13
N ASP A 157 -5.12 -10.22 5.47
CA ASP A 157 -6.30 -10.35 6.31
C ASP A 157 -5.98 -9.91 7.75
N SER A 158 -4.84 -10.32 8.31
CA SER A 158 -4.38 -9.87 9.64
C SER A 158 -4.16 -8.34 9.72
N ILE A 159 -3.59 -7.72 8.70
CA ILE A 159 -3.42 -6.25 8.64
C ILE A 159 -4.78 -5.57 8.48
N ARG A 160 -5.68 -6.14 7.68
CA ARG A 160 -7.03 -5.61 7.45
C ARG A 160 -7.86 -5.59 8.73
N ASP A 161 -7.66 -6.56 9.61
CA ASP A 161 -8.34 -6.62 10.91
C ASP A 161 -7.79 -5.60 11.92
N VAL A 162 -6.52 -5.21 11.77
CA VAL A 162 -5.85 -4.21 12.64
C VAL A 162 -6.04 -2.78 12.12
N LEU A 163 -6.21 -2.58 10.81
CA LEU A 163 -6.58 -1.29 10.26
C LEU A 163 -8.05 -1.01 10.56
N PRO A 164 -8.42 0.20 11.06
CA PRO A 164 -9.82 0.56 11.18
C PRO A 164 -10.48 0.42 9.81
N PRO A 165 -11.72 -0.10 9.74
CA PRO A 165 -12.39 -0.38 8.48
C PRO A 165 -12.28 0.86 7.61
N GLU A 166 -11.63 0.71 6.45
CA GLU A 166 -11.58 1.74 5.44
C GLU A 166 -13.03 2.10 5.15
N ILE A 167 -13.48 3.26 5.61
CA ILE A 167 -14.80 3.79 5.31
C ILE A 167 -14.80 3.90 3.80
N ARG A 168 -15.47 2.93 3.16
CA ARG A 168 -15.56 2.80 1.71
C ARG A 168 -16.44 3.92 1.23
N ILE A 169 -15.88 5.11 1.11
CA ILE A 169 -16.50 6.15 0.34
C ILE A 169 -16.37 5.70 -1.11
N PRO A 170 -17.48 5.37 -1.80
CA PRO A 170 -17.42 4.87 -3.16
C PRO A 170 -16.63 5.85 -4.03
N GLU A 171 -15.71 5.33 -4.83
CA GLU A 171 -14.77 6.10 -5.66
C GLU A 171 -15.47 6.90 -6.78
N LYS A 172 -16.81 6.81 -6.84
CA LYS A 172 -17.69 7.66 -7.63
C LYS A 172 -19.12 7.57 -7.09
N PRO A 173 -19.59 8.52 -6.27
CA PRO A 173 -21.00 8.55 -5.91
C PRO A 173 -21.83 8.86 -7.14
N ASP A 174 -22.86 8.05 -7.35
CA ASP A 174 -23.98 8.45 -8.19
C ASP A 174 -24.59 9.68 -7.53
N LEU A 175 -24.95 10.72 -8.28
CA LEU A 175 -25.35 12.05 -7.74
C LEU A 175 -26.64 12.04 -6.87
N LYS A 176 -27.12 10.84 -6.51
CA LYS A 176 -28.32 10.53 -5.74
C LYS A 176 -28.07 9.59 -4.55
N SER A 177 -26.83 9.17 -4.27
CA SER A 177 -26.56 8.38 -3.06
C SER A 177 -26.77 9.23 -1.80
N GLU A 178 -27.51 8.65 -0.84
CA GLU A 178 -27.74 9.25 0.47
C GLU A 178 -26.55 8.96 1.39
N LEU A 179 -26.02 10.00 2.03
CA LEU A 179 -24.97 9.88 3.04
C LEU A 179 -25.65 9.84 4.41
N MET A 180 -25.75 8.65 4.97
CA MET A 180 -26.34 8.42 6.30
C MET A 180 -25.33 8.81 7.38
N LEU A 181 -25.53 9.97 8.00
CA LEU A 181 -24.65 10.44 9.09
C LEU A 181 -24.72 9.58 10.34
N CYS A 182 -25.75 8.73 10.49
CA CYS A 182 -25.86 7.78 11.60
C CYS A 182 -24.82 6.65 11.56
N GLU A 183 -24.19 6.42 10.40
CA GLU A 183 -23.05 5.49 10.29
C GLU A 183 -21.78 6.06 10.92
N TYR A 184 -21.76 7.37 11.18
CA TYR A 184 -20.66 8.08 11.81
C TYR A 184 -21.07 8.37 13.27
N ASP A 185 -20.29 7.88 14.23
CA ASP A 185 -20.48 8.13 15.67
C ASP A 185 -20.11 9.58 16.03
N LEU A 186 -20.89 10.53 15.51
CA LEU A 186 -20.72 11.97 15.66
C LEU A 186 -21.56 12.46 16.82
N SER A 187 -20.94 13.21 17.74
CA SER A 187 -21.67 13.90 18.79
C SER A 187 -22.53 15.05 18.22
N GLN A 188 -23.52 15.50 18.99
CA GLN A 188 -24.36 16.65 18.62
C GLN A 188 -23.55 17.91 18.28
N ARG A 189 -22.44 18.15 19.00
CA ARG A 189 -21.53 19.29 18.75
C ARG A 189 -20.75 19.12 17.44
N GLU A 190 -20.33 17.90 17.13
CA GLU A 190 -19.64 17.57 15.88
C GLU A 190 -20.57 17.67 14.68
N LEU A 191 -21.82 17.19 14.80
CA LEU A 191 -22.84 17.38 13.77
C LEU A 191 -23.12 18.86 13.51
N TYR A 192 -23.26 19.67 14.57
CA TYR A 192 -23.41 21.12 14.40
C TYR A 192 -22.24 21.74 13.65
N ALA A 193 -20.99 21.40 14.04
CA ALA A 193 -19.80 21.91 13.39
C ALA A 193 -19.70 21.48 11.91
N LEU A 194 -20.10 20.24 11.59
CA LEU A 194 -20.19 19.70 10.24
C LEU A 194 -21.15 20.53 9.38
N TYR A 195 -22.40 20.71 9.83
CA TYR A 195 -23.39 21.52 9.11
C TYR A 195 -22.89 22.96 8.96
N ALA A 196 -22.39 23.58 10.02
CA ALA A 196 -21.89 24.95 9.95
C ALA A 196 -20.76 25.13 8.91
N VAL A 197 -19.87 24.14 8.75
CA VAL A 197 -18.82 24.18 7.72
C VAL A 197 -19.40 24.09 6.30
N LEU A 198 -20.40 23.23 6.09
CA LEU A 198 -21.10 23.07 4.80
C LEU A 198 -21.87 24.34 4.42
N PHE A 199 -22.41 25.05 5.40
CA PHE A 199 -23.07 26.36 5.23
C PHE A 199 -22.09 27.54 5.21
N GLY A 200 -20.80 27.29 5.00
CA GLY A 200 -19.81 28.34 4.79
C GLY A 200 -19.38 29.10 6.04
N LYS A 201 -19.76 28.68 7.25
CA LYS A 201 -19.31 29.35 8.49
C LYS A 201 -17.80 29.19 8.68
N THR A 202 -17.18 30.18 9.30
CA THR A 202 -15.76 30.12 9.67
C THR A 202 -15.59 29.43 11.02
N TYR A 203 -14.38 28.90 11.31
CA TYR A 203 -14.12 28.27 12.60
C TYR A 203 -14.26 29.24 13.79
N SER A 204 -14.13 30.56 13.58
CA SER A 204 -14.39 31.56 14.62
C SER A 204 -15.88 31.62 14.96
N GLN A 205 -16.73 31.73 13.94
CA GLN A 205 -18.20 31.79 14.09
C GLN A 205 -18.75 30.50 14.74
N ILE A 206 -18.19 29.35 14.36
CA ILE A 206 -18.54 28.06 14.98
C ILE A 206 -18.13 28.05 16.45
N GLY A 207 -16.95 28.57 16.77
CA GLY A 207 -16.44 28.66 18.14
C GLY A 207 -17.31 29.55 19.02
N GLU A 208 -17.72 30.71 18.50
CA GLU A 208 -18.66 31.63 19.16
C GLU A 208 -19.98 30.93 19.48
N THR A 209 -20.54 30.18 18.52
CA THR A 209 -21.83 29.49 18.74
C THR A 209 -21.73 28.30 19.69
N LEU A 210 -20.62 27.55 19.62
CA LEU A 210 -20.37 26.39 20.48
C LEU A 210 -19.69 26.74 21.81
N PHE A 211 -19.53 28.02 22.11
CA PHE A 211 -18.83 28.55 23.28
C PHE A 211 -17.46 27.89 23.50
N CYS A 212 -16.65 27.80 22.45
CA CYS A 212 -15.32 27.20 22.49
C CYS A 212 -14.31 27.96 21.63
N SER A 213 -13.02 27.73 21.87
CA SER A 213 -11.96 28.38 21.09
C SER A 213 -11.91 27.89 19.65
N THR A 214 -11.44 28.74 18.73
CA THR A 214 -11.18 28.37 17.33
C THR A 214 -10.23 27.17 17.21
N SER A 215 -9.30 27.00 18.15
CA SER A 215 -8.41 25.82 18.20
C SER A 215 -9.17 24.53 18.51
N THR A 216 -10.16 24.58 19.41
CA THR A 216 -11.05 23.46 19.72
C THR A 216 -11.88 23.06 18.51
N VAL A 217 -12.43 24.04 17.79
CA VAL A 217 -13.17 23.80 16.54
C VAL A 217 -12.26 23.16 15.49
N LYS A 218 -11.03 23.65 15.31
CA LYS A 218 -10.06 23.04 14.38
C LYS A 218 -9.76 21.58 14.73
N GLN A 219 -9.60 21.27 16.02
CA GLN A 219 -9.36 19.91 16.47
C GLN A 219 -10.57 19.00 16.23
N MET A 220 -11.77 19.50 16.52
CA MET A 220 -13.04 18.82 16.27
C MET A 220 -13.24 18.55 14.78
N MET A 221 -13.10 19.57 13.92
CA MET A 221 -13.19 19.40 12.46
C MET A 221 -12.12 18.46 11.93
N ARG A 222 -10.92 18.47 12.51
CA ARG A 222 -9.89 17.49 12.14
C ARG A 222 -10.38 16.07 12.43
N LYS A 223 -10.97 15.78 13.59
CA LYS A 223 -11.53 14.46 13.89
C LYS A 223 -12.64 14.06 12.89
N ILE A 224 -13.52 14.99 12.55
CA ILE A 224 -14.57 14.78 11.54
C ILE A 224 -13.92 14.45 10.19
N TYR A 225 -12.98 15.25 9.69
CA TYR A 225 -12.27 14.97 8.43
C TYR A 225 -11.60 13.59 8.43
N GLN A 226 -11.06 13.17 9.58
CA GLN A 226 -10.47 11.86 9.73
C GLN A 226 -11.49 10.73 9.57
N GLN A 227 -12.66 10.86 10.18
CA GLN A 227 -13.78 9.92 10.00
C GLN A 227 -14.28 9.92 8.54
N PHE A 228 -14.29 11.06 7.85
CA PHE A 228 -14.64 11.13 6.43
C PHE A 228 -13.48 10.82 5.47
N GLY A 229 -12.33 10.36 5.96
CA GLY A 229 -11.24 9.98 5.09
C GLY A 229 -10.60 11.15 4.33
N VAL A 230 -10.78 12.41 4.72
CA VAL A 230 -10.23 13.63 4.08
C VAL A 230 -9.21 14.34 4.98
N SER A 231 -8.41 15.25 4.42
CA SER A 231 -7.33 15.94 5.16
C SER A 231 -7.57 17.44 5.34
N ASP A 232 -8.43 18.03 4.52
CA ASP A 232 -8.73 19.45 4.56
C ASP A 232 -10.22 19.72 4.34
N ARG A 233 -10.58 20.99 4.60
CA ARG A 233 -11.94 21.50 4.49
C ARG A 233 -12.48 21.43 3.06
N TYR A 234 -11.65 21.70 2.06
CA TYR A 234 -12.11 21.80 0.67
C TYR A 234 -12.48 20.43 0.13
N HIS A 235 -11.61 19.43 0.31
CA HIS A 235 -11.90 18.04 -0.03
C HIS A 235 -13.08 17.49 0.76
N PHE A 236 -13.26 17.91 2.02
CA PHE A 236 -14.46 17.55 2.78
C PHE A 236 -15.74 18.08 2.16
N ILE A 237 -15.78 19.38 1.82
CA ILE A 237 -16.97 20.00 1.21
C ILE A 237 -17.25 19.41 -0.17
N ASP A 238 -16.21 19.24 -0.99
CA ASP A 238 -16.31 18.62 -2.31
C ASP A 238 -16.82 17.18 -2.25
N LEU A 239 -16.36 16.41 -1.26
CA LEU A 239 -16.82 15.04 -1.06
C LEU A 239 -18.28 15.00 -0.63
N VAL A 240 -18.66 15.80 0.35
CA VAL A 240 -20.02 15.77 0.93
C VAL A 240 -21.07 16.39 0.01
N SER A 241 -20.69 17.37 -0.83
CA SER A 241 -21.60 17.99 -1.81
C SER A 241 -22.10 17.03 -2.89
N GLN A 242 -21.41 15.91 -3.09
CA GLN A 242 -21.81 14.86 -4.03
C GLN A 242 -22.93 13.96 -3.48
N TYR A 243 -23.30 14.10 -2.21
CA TYR A 243 -24.30 13.26 -1.54
C TYR A 243 -25.47 14.08 -1.01
N LYS A 244 -26.63 13.42 -0.90
CA LYS A 244 -27.74 13.95 -0.10
C LYS A 244 -27.51 13.57 1.37
N ILE A 245 -27.27 14.56 2.22
CA ILE A 245 -26.96 14.35 3.64
C ILE A 245 -28.24 13.99 4.40
N VAL A 246 -28.23 12.82 5.07
CA VAL A 246 -29.32 12.36 5.92
C VAL A 246 -28.84 12.40 7.39
N PRO A 247 -29.39 13.30 8.23
CA PRO A 247 -29.03 13.37 9.65
C PRO A 247 -29.53 12.14 10.42
N PRO A 248 -28.94 11.81 11.58
CA PRO A 248 -29.51 10.80 12.47
C PRO A 248 -30.88 11.24 13.01
N ASP A 249 -31.79 10.29 13.23
CA ASP A 249 -33.18 10.57 13.67
C ASP A 249 -33.27 11.40 14.97
N TRP A 250 -32.27 11.29 15.84
CA TRP A 250 -32.19 12.02 17.10
C TRP A 250 -31.68 13.45 16.95
N TYR A 251 -31.11 13.81 15.79
CA TYR A 251 -30.54 15.13 15.54
C TYR A 251 -31.51 15.99 14.72
N ARG A 252 -32.01 17.07 15.33
CA ARG A 252 -32.73 18.11 14.59
C ARG A 252 -31.75 19.11 14.02
N VAL A 253 -31.68 19.18 12.69
CA VAL A 253 -30.91 20.20 11.98
C VAL A 253 -31.44 21.58 12.37
N PRO A 254 -30.61 22.48 12.92
CA PRO A 254 -31.00 23.85 13.21
C PRO A 254 -31.59 24.57 12.00
N GLU A 255 -32.63 25.40 12.19
CA GLU A 255 -33.32 26.11 11.11
C GLU A 255 -32.40 27.02 10.28
N GLU A 256 -31.31 27.50 10.88
CA GLU A 256 -30.26 28.28 10.23
C GLU A 256 -29.49 27.51 9.12
N PHE A 257 -29.67 26.20 9.03
CA PHE A 257 -29.08 25.30 8.04
C PHE A 257 -30.13 24.72 7.07
N SER A 258 -31.25 25.42 6.86
CA SER A 258 -32.34 24.99 5.96
C SER A 258 -32.18 25.42 4.50
N GLY A 259 -31.08 26.11 4.14
CA GLY A 259 -30.79 26.56 2.78
C GLY A 259 -29.98 25.56 1.93
N GLU A 260 -29.66 25.92 0.69
CA GLU A 260 -28.71 25.15 -0.13
C GLU A 260 -27.29 25.22 0.47
N ILE A 261 -26.58 24.09 0.41
CA ILE A 261 -25.17 23.99 0.81
C ILE A 261 -24.37 24.99 -0.04
N LEU A 262 -23.78 25.99 0.61
CA LEU A 262 -22.97 27.01 -0.07
C LEU A 262 -21.65 26.37 -0.52
N LEU A 263 -21.59 25.95 -1.78
CA LEU A 263 -20.33 25.58 -2.42
C LEU A 263 -19.34 26.77 -2.30
N PRO A 264 -18.07 26.52 -1.96
CA PRO A 264 -17.07 27.58 -1.98
C PRO A 264 -17.00 28.12 -3.40
N LYS A 265 -17.28 29.42 -3.60
CA LYS A 265 -16.98 30.09 -4.86
C LYS A 265 -15.49 29.86 -5.15
N GLU A 266 -15.20 29.30 -6.33
CA GLU A 266 -13.84 29.25 -6.86
C GLU A 266 -13.20 30.63 -6.72
N LYS A 267 -11.99 30.66 -6.15
CA LYS A 267 -11.18 31.87 -6.11
C LYS A 267 -10.85 32.24 -7.55
N SER A 268 -11.35 33.38 -8.02
CA SER A 268 -11.02 33.92 -9.34
C SER A 268 -9.50 34.08 -9.47
N PRO A 269 -8.87 33.77 -10.61
CA PRO A 269 -7.42 33.89 -10.82
C PRO A 269 -6.87 35.32 -10.82
N GLU A 270 -7.66 36.34 -10.49
CA GLU A 270 -7.30 37.75 -10.67
C GLU A 270 -6.78 38.46 -9.41
N ASP A 271 -6.62 37.75 -8.29
CA ASP A 271 -6.06 38.32 -7.04
C ASP A 271 -4.72 37.65 -6.63
N GLU A 272 -3.74 37.65 -7.53
CA GLU A 272 -2.30 37.54 -7.22
C GLU A 272 -1.59 38.89 -7.44
#